data_AF-A0A7K2QH13-F1
#
_entry.id   AF-A0A7K2QH13-F1
#
_cell.length_a   1.000
_cell.length_b   1.000
_cell.length_c   1.000
_cell.angle_alpha   90.00
_cell.angle_beta   90.00
_cell.angle_gamma   90.00
#
_symmetry.space_group_name_H-M   'P 1'
#
loop_
_entity.id
_entity.type
_entity.pdbx_description
1 polymer ?
#
loop_
_entity_poly.entity_id
_entity_poly.type
_entity_poly.pdbx_seq_one_letter_code
_entity_poly.pdbx_strand_id
1 'polypeptide(L)' 'MEFDSATRDGLAAYVRARLSELRDTEARVAQVVLDKSAELVHLSVSDVAALAGTAPSTVVRACQRLGFR' A
#
# COMPACT_ATOMS: atom_id res chain seq x y z
N MET A 1 18.87 -15.61 -4.85
CA MET A 1 18.60 -14.17 -4.58
C MET A 1 17.30 -14.17 -3.77
N GLU A 2 17.36 -14.44 -2.45
CA GLU A 2 16.20 -14.98 -1.69
C GLU A 2 15.73 -14.09 -0.51
N PHE A 3 16.36 -12.92 -0.29
CA PHE A 3 16.17 -12.16 0.97
C PHE A 3 14.95 -11.22 1.01
N ASP A 4 14.20 -11.09 -0.09
CA ASP A 4 13.18 -10.05 -0.20
C ASP A 4 11.74 -10.61 -0.11
N SER A 5 11.52 -11.92 -0.29
CA SER A 5 10.16 -12.51 -0.29
C SER A 5 9.53 -12.54 1.11
N ALA A 6 10.26 -12.96 2.14
CA ALA A 6 9.71 -13.09 3.49
C ALA A 6 9.26 -11.74 4.09
N THR A 7 9.99 -10.65 3.83
CA THR A 7 9.61 -9.30 4.26
C THR A 7 8.40 -8.78 3.49
N ARG A 8 8.32 -9.03 2.17
CA ARG A 8 7.13 -8.67 1.37
C ARG A 8 5.90 -9.45 1.78
N ASP A 9 6.04 -10.73 2.11
CA ASP A 9 4.94 -11.55 2.63
C ASP A 9 4.45 -11.04 3.99
N GLY A 10 5.38 -10.61 4.86
CA GLY A 10 5.06 -9.94 6.12
C GLY A 10 4.29 -8.63 5.93
N LEU A 11 4.73 -7.78 4.99
CA LEU A 11 4.02 -6.55 4.63
C LEU A 11 2.63 -6.84 4.09
N ALA A 12 2.51 -7.82 3.19
CA ALA A 12 1.25 -8.17 2.57
C ALA A 12 0.26 -8.74 3.58
N ALA A 13 0.71 -9.60 4.50
CA ALA A 13 -0.12 -10.09 5.61
C ALA A 13 -0.57 -8.95 6.54
N TYR A 14 0.35 -8.04 6.88
CA TYR A 14 0.06 -6.87 7.73
C TYR A 14 -1.01 -5.95 7.13
N VAL A 15 -0.87 -5.64 5.84
CA VAL A 15 -1.83 -4.78 5.11
C VAL A 15 -3.17 -5.48 4.96
N ARG A 16 -3.20 -6.77 4.57
CA ARG A 16 -4.44 -7.55 4.45
C ARG A 16 -5.23 -7.62 5.76
N ALA A 17 -4.54 -7.78 6.90
CA ALA A 17 -5.18 -7.80 8.21
C ALA A 17 -5.89 -6.48 8.58
N ARG A 18 -5.53 -5.36 7.93
CA ARG A 18 -6.07 -4.02 8.20
C ARG A 18 -6.99 -3.50 7.10
N LEU A 19 -7.16 -4.23 5.99
CA LEU A 19 -8.00 -3.80 4.87
C LEU A 19 -9.44 -3.49 5.30
N SER A 20 -9.99 -4.26 6.23
CA SER A 20 -11.35 -4.06 6.77
C SER A 20 -11.50 -2.78 7.62
N GLU A 21 -10.40 -2.17 8.06
CA GLU A 21 -10.39 -0.93 8.86
C GLU A 21 -10.23 0.33 8.01
N LEU A 22 -9.96 0.17 6.71
CA LEU A 22 -9.76 1.24 5.74
C LEU A 22 -11.09 1.66 5.09
N ARG A 23 -11.20 2.95 4.76
CA ARG A 23 -12.30 3.45 3.92
C ARG A 23 -12.12 2.98 2.48
N ASP A 24 -13.17 2.97 1.66
CA ASP A 24 -13.10 2.52 0.25
C ASP A 24 -11.93 3.11 -0.55
N THR A 25 -11.64 4.40 -0.35
CA THR A 25 -10.54 5.09 -1.04
C THR A 25 -9.16 4.66 -0.51
N GLU A 26 -9.04 4.42 0.79
CA GLU A 26 -7.81 3.95 1.44
C GLU A 26 -7.55 2.47 1.13
N ALA A 27 -8.60 1.66 1.04
CA ALA A 27 -8.54 0.25 0.66
C ALA A 27 -8.01 0.08 -0.77
N ARG A 28 -8.41 0.95 -1.71
CA ARG A 28 -7.83 0.95 -3.07
C ARG A 28 -6.33 1.22 -3.07
N VAL A 29 -5.85 2.15 -2.24
CA VAL A 29 -4.41 2.40 -2.09
C VAL A 29 -3.71 1.15 -1.54
N ALA A 30 -4.26 0.55 -0.49
CA ALA A 30 -3.70 -0.67 0.10
C ALA A 30 -3.69 -1.83 -0.91
N GLN A 31 -4.69 -1.93 -1.78
CA GLN A 31 -4.72 -2.93 -2.84
C GLN A 31 -3.62 -2.71 -3.87
N VAL A 32 -3.38 -1.47 -4.31
CA VAL A 32 -2.24 -1.14 -5.18
C VAL A 32 -0.93 -1.56 -4.51
N VAL A 33 -0.78 -1.34 -3.19
CA VAL A 33 0.42 -1.75 -2.46
C VAL A 33 0.63 -3.27 -2.47
N LEU A 34 -0.45 -4.04 -2.34
CA LEU A 34 -0.39 -5.50 -2.42
C LEU A 34 -0.07 -5.99 -3.83
N ASP A 35 -0.76 -5.45 -4.84
CA ASP A 35 -0.64 -5.87 -6.23
C ASP A 35 0.71 -5.47 -6.84
N LYS A 36 1.27 -4.34 -6.42
CA LYS A 36 2.52 -3.75 -6.93
C LYS A 36 3.68 -3.80 -5.94
N SER A 37 3.62 -4.68 -4.94
CA SER A 37 4.61 -4.75 -3.86
C SER A 37 6.07 -4.82 -4.33
N ALA A 38 6.37 -5.48 -5.46
CA ALA A 38 7.71 -5.56 -6.04
C ALA A 38 8.16 -4.28 -6.76
N GLU A 39 7.21 -3.55 -7.37
CA GLU A 39 7.47 -2.31 -8.11
C GLU A 39 7.38 -1.07 -7.20
N LEU A 40 6.84 -1.23 -5.99
CA LEU A 40 6.47 -0.13 -5.09
C LEU A 40 7.62 0.80 -4.76
N VAL A 41 8.83 0.25 -4.64
CA VAL A 41 10.06 1.01 -4.36
C VAL A 41 10.44 1.98 -5.48
N HIS A 42 9.86 1.81 -6.67
CA HIS A 42 10.06 2.67 -7.84
C HIS A 42 8.89 3.61 -8.09
N LEU A 43 7.78 3.48 -7.35
CA LEU A 43 6.60 4.31 -7.51
C LEU A 43 6.66 5.52 -6.59
N SER A 44 6.33 6.71 -7.12
CA SER A 44 6.09 7.88 -6.29
C SER A 44 4.69 7.82 -5.66
N VAL A 45 4.46 8.66 -4.64
CA VAL A 45 3.13 8.82 -4.03
C VAL A 45 2.07 9.21 -5.08
N SER A 46 2.46 10.03 -6.06
CA SER A 46 1.57 10.44 -7.15
C SER A 46 1.21 9.29 -8.09
N ASP A 47 2.16 8.40 -8.38
CA ASP A 47 1.91 7.21 -9.21
C ASP A 47 0.96 6.25 -8.51
N VAL A 48 1.18 5.99 -7.22
CA VAL A 48 0.26 5.17 -6.40
C VAL A 48 -1.14 5.79 -6.36
N ALA A 49 -1.23 7.11 -6.23
CA ALA A 49 -2.51 7.82 -6.21
C ALA A 49 -3.25 7.66 -7.55
N ALA A 50 -2.55 7.79 -8.67
CA ALA A 50 -3.09 7.59 -10.01
C ALA A 50 -3.58 6.15 -10.22
N LEU A 51 -2.78 5.15 -9.82
CA LEU A 51 -3.14 3.74 -9.89
C LEU A 51 -4.37 3.40 -9.03
N ALA A 52 -4.47 4.00 -7.85
CA ALA A 52 -5.61 3.79 -6.94
C ALA A 52 -6.86 4.60 -7.31
N GLY A 53 -6.77 5.52 -8.29
CA GLY A 53 -7.85 6.46 -8.60
C GLY A 53 -8.20 7.34 -7.41
N THR A 54 -7.18 7.88 -6.72
CA THR A 54 -7.33 8.72 -5.53
C THR A 54 -6.40 9.94 -5.58
N ALA A 55 -6.57 10.87 -4.64
CA ALA A 55 -5.65 11.99 -4.48
C ALA A 55 -4.39 11.55 -3.70
N PRO A 56 -3.21 12.17 -3.92
CA PRO A 56 -1.99 11.89 -3.16
C PRO A 56 -2.15 12.01 -1.64
N SER A 57 -3.00 12.93 -1.17
CA SER A 57 -3.34 13.07 0.25
C SER A 57 -4.06 11.84 0.84
N THR A 58 -4.79 11.09 0.01
CA THR A 58 -5.42 9.82 0.42
C THR A 58 -4.36 8.74 0.62
N VAL A 59 -3.34 8.70 -0.24
CA VAL A 59 -2.22 7.76 -0.10
C VAL A 59 -1.49 7.99 1.22
N VAL A 60 -1.15 9.24 1.53
CA VAL A 60 -0.50 9.59 2.80
C VAL A 60 -1.37 9.20 4.01
N ARG A 61 -2.68 9.49 3.98
CA ARG A 61 -3.61 9.10 5.05
C ARG A 61 -3.74 7.58 5.20
N ALA A 62 -3.78 6.84 4.09
CA ALA A 62 -3.81 5.38 4.11
C ALA A 62 -2.53 4.82 4.75
N CYS A 63 -1.36 5.34 4.37
CA CYS A 63 -0.08 4.94 4.96
C CYS A 63 -0.03 5.22 6.48
N GLN A 64 -0.45 6.41 6.90
CA GLN A 64 -0.55 6.77 8.32
C GLN A 64 -1.52 5.88 9.09
N ARG A 65 -2.68 5.55 8.50
CA ARG A 65 -3.69 4.67 9.12
C ARG A 65 -3.21 3.23 9.22
N LEU A 66 -2.37 2.79 8.29
CA LEU A 66 -1.65 1.53 8.35
C LEU A 66 -0.46 1.57 9.33
N GLY A 67 -0.14 2.72 9.94
CA GLY A 67 0.94 2.85 10.92
C GLY A 67 2.34 3.03 10.32
N PHE A 68 2.43 3.33 9.02
CA PHE A 68 3.69 3.72 8.39
C PHE A 68 4.01 5.19 8.69
N ARG A 69 5.30 5.51 8.84
CA ARG A 69 5.79 6.84 9.19
C ARG A 69 6.63 7.44 8.07
#